data_AF-A0A948DH71-F1
#
_entry.id   AF-A0A948DH71-F1
#
_cell.length_a   1.000
_cell.length_b   1.000
_cell.length_c   1.000
_cell.angle_alpha   90.00
_cell.angle_beta   90.00
_cell.angle_gamma   90.00
#
_symmetry.space_group_name_H-M   'P 1'
#
loop_
_entity.id
_entity.type
_entity.pdbx_description
1 polymer ?
#
loop_
_entity_poly.entity_id
_entity_poly.type
_entity_poly.pdbx_seq_one_letter_code
_entity_poly.pdbx_strand_id
1 'polypeptide(L)'
;MKKLHLIGGLGALVLIFITYYFLVRLEVLNPVSFNNPSWVKDLIKKEKSGLATNPPTSLFKCIYNNQKVYYLPSHCCDFPSVVYDNKGNVICSPDGGFTGKGDGKCADFLDTKKNCVIVWEDKRHAK
;
A
#
# COMPACT_ATOMS: atom_id res chain seq x y z
N MET A 1 49.45 20.74 39.69
CA MET A 1 48.67 21.51 38.70
C MET A 1 48.03 20.53 37.72
N LYS A 2 46.71 20.25 37.85
CA LYS A 2 45.97 19.34 36.96
C LYS A 2 45.32 20.16 35.84
N LYS A 3 45.77 20.03 34.60
CA LYS A 3 45.05 20.54 33.42
C LYS A 3 43.97 19.53 33.05
N LEU A 4 42.72 19.87 33.34
CA LEU A 4 41.53 19.13 32.92
C LEU A 4 41.25 19.50 31.45
N HIS A 5 41.60 18.61 30.52
CA HIS A 5 41.34 18.81 29.10
C HIS A 5 39.86 18.54 28.81
N LEU A 6 39.11 19.63 28.61
CA LEU A 6 37.72 19.66 28.18
C LEU A 6 37.67 19.45 26.66
N ILE A 7 37.73 18.19 26.20
CA ILE A 7 37.54 17.85 24.78
C ILE A 7 36.61 16.64 24.75
N GLY A 8 35.32 16.84 24.45
CA GLY A 8 34.40 15.68 24.40
C GLY A 8 32.90 15.94 24.19
N GLY A 9 32.43 17.20 24.17
CA GLY A 9 30.98 17.48 24.07
C GLY A 9 30.44 17.51 22.63
N LEU A 10 31.13 18.21 21.73
CA LEU A 10 30.55 18.56 20.43
C LEU A 10 30.49 17.39 19.44
N GLY A 11 31.53 16.53 19.42
CA GLY A 11 31.58 15.36 18.54
C GLY A 11 30.51 14.32 18.88
N ALA A 12 30.21 14.13 20.18
CA ALA A 12 29.19 13.19 20.62
C ALA A 12 27.77 13.66 20.22
N LEU A 13 27.48 14.96 20.34
CA LEU A 13 26.18 15.52 19.95
C LEU A 13 25.95 15.44 18.44
N VAL A 14 26.95 15.74 17.62
CA VAL A 14 26.86 15.60 16.15
C VAL A 14 26.60 14.15 15.74
N LEU A 15 27.27 13.19 16.38
CA LEU A 15 27.02 11.77 16.14
C LEU A 15 25.60 11.35 16.56
N ILE A 16 25.09 11.84 17.69
CA ILE A 16 23.71 11.59 18.12
C ILE A 16 22.69 12.17 17.13
N PHE A 17 22.92 13.39 16.63
CA PHE A 17 22.04 13.98 15.62
C PHE A 17 22.10 13.21 14.30
N ILE A 18 23.28 12.79 13.84
CA ILE A 18 23.43 11.99 12.61
C ILE A 18 22.75 10.63 12.75
N THR A 19 22.95 9.92 13.88
CA THR A 19 22.32 8.62 14.12
C THR A 19 20.81 8.77 14.27
N TYR A 20 20.33 9.79 14.99
CA TYR A 20 18.90 10.09 15.07
C TYR A 20 18.31 10.40 13.70
N TYR A 21 18.98 11.22 12.87
CA TYR A 21 18.55 11.49 11.51
C TYR A 21 18.55 10.23 10.65
N PHE A 22 19.55 9.36 10.80
CA PHE A 22 19.62 8.09 10.07
C PHE A 22 18.51 7.11 10.51
N LEU A 23 18.22 7.02 11.81
CA LEU A 23 17.10 6.21 12.34
C LEU A 23 15.74 6.73 11.85
N VAL A 24 15.51 8.05 11.93
CA VAL A 24 14.28 8.68 11.42
C VAL A 24 14.17 8.53 9.90
N ARG A 25 15.27 8.60 9.15
CA ARG A 25 15.30 8.35 7.71
C ARG A 25 15.07 6.89 7.34
N LEU A 26 15.52 5.93 8.16
CA LEU A 26 15.31 4.51 7.90
C LEU A 26 13.82 4.13 7.99
N GLU A 27 13.06 4.76 8.89
CA GLU A 27 11.60 4.57 8.95
C GLU A 27 10.88 5.16 7.71
N VAL A 28 11.31 6.34 7.25
CA VAL A 28 10.71 7.00 6.07
C VAL A 28 11.06 6.30 4.75
N LEU A 29 12.20 5.62 4.67
CA LEU A 29 12.65 4.85 3.50
C LEU A 29 12.17 3.40 3.46
N ASN A 30 11.24 3.00 4.32
CA ASN A 30 10.45 1.79 4.13
C ASN A 30 9.11 2.14 3.47
N PRO A 31 9.08 2.58 2.19
CA PRO A 31 7.83 2.72 1.50
C PRO A 31 7.20 1.34 1.43
N VAL A 32 5.88 1.33 1.46
CA VAL A 32 4.96 0.17 1.44
C VAL A 32 5.28 -0.88 0.35
N SER A 33 6.21 -0.63 -0.57
CA SER A 33 6.52 -1.45 -1.74
C SER A 33 7.46 -2.65 -1.50
N PHE A 34 8.44 -2.61 -0.60
CA PHE A 34 9.46 -3.68 -0.53
C PHE A 34 8.98 -4.96 0.18
N ASN A 35 8.09 -4.82 1.17
CA ASN A 35 7.62 -5.91 2.04
C ASN A 35 6.25 -6.51 1.65
N ASN A 36 5.81 -6.32 0.40
CA ASN A 36 4.55 -6.94 -0.04
C ASN A 36 4.66 -8.47 -0.16
N PRO A 37 3.59 -9.24 0.17
CA PRO A 37 3.52 -10.66 -0.11
C PRO A 37 3.81 -10.98 -1.59
N SER A 38 4.33 -12.16 -1.88
CA SER A 38 4.64 -12.60 -3.25
C SER A 38 3.43 -12.45 -4.18
N TRP A 39 2.26 -12.92 -3.75
CA TRP A 39 1.03 -12.84 -4.54
C TRP A 39 0.64 -11.40 -4.90
N VAL A 40 0.94 -10.42 -4.04
CA VAL A 40 0.69 -9.00 -4.33
C VAL A 40 1.65 -8.51 -5.42
N LYS A 41 2.93 -8.92 -5.36
CA LYS A 41 3.92 -8.60 -6.39
C LYS A 41 3.51 -9.20 -7.74
N ASP A 42 2.99 -10.44 -7.72
CA ASP A 42 2.51 -11.13 -8.91
C ASP A 42 1.25 -10.47 -9.49
N LEU A 43 0.31 -10.05 -8.63
CA LEU A 43 -0.87 -9.28 -9.04
C LEU A 43 -0.44 -7.96 -9.71
N ILE A 44 0.46 -7.20 -9.09
CA ILE A 44 0.99 -5.95 -9.68
C ILE A 44 1.66 -6.22 -11.03
N LYS A 45 2.45 -7.30 -11.16
CA LYS A 45 3.07 -7.69 -12.42
C LYS A 45 2.03 -8.00 -13.49
N LYS A 46 0.96 -8.71 -13.11
CA LYS A 46 -0.17 -9.01 -14.00
C LYS A 46 -0.86 -7.73 -14.49
N GLU A 47 -1.23 -6.82 -13.59
CA GLU A 47 -1.86 -5.54 -13.96
C GLU A 47 -0.95 -4.70 -14.88
N LYS A 48 0.36 -4.68 -14.62
CA LYS A 48 1.36 -4.01 -15.49
C LYS A 48 1.51 -4.63 -16.87
N SER A 49 1.17 -5.90 -17.06
CA SER A 49 1.20 -6.53 -18.38
C SER A 49 -0.01 -6.18 -19.23
N GLY A 50 -1.09 -5.68 -18.60
CA GLY A 50 -2.27 -5.15 -19.27
C GLY A 50 -2.08 -3.74 -19.83
N LEU A 51 -3.14 -3.23 -20.44
CA LEU A 51 -3.24 -1.85 -20.90
C LEU A 51 -3.26 -0.89 -19.71
N ALA A 52 -2.62 0.27 -19.87
CA ALA A 52 -2.81 1.36 -18.92
C ALA A 52 -4.23 1.91 -19.02
N THR A 53 -4.83 2.21 -17.88
CA THR A 53 -6.23 2.60 -17.72
C THR A 53 -6.35 4.07 -17.29
N ASN A 54 -7.53 4.65 -17.52
CA ASN A 54 -7.91 5.96 -16.99
C ASN A 54 -9.27 5.83 -16.27
N PRO A 55 -9.34 5.93 -14.94
CA PRO A 55 -8.25 6.29 -14.02
C PRO A 55 -7.16 5.20 -13.92
N PRO A 56 -5.92 5.54 -13.49
CA PRO A 56 -4.85 4.57 -13.32
C PRO A 56 -5.21 3.48 -12.31
N THR A 57 -4.90 2.23 -12.65
CA THR A 57 -5.12 1.10 -11.75
C THR A 57 -4.34 1.28 -10.44
N SER A 58 -5.04 1.09 -9.31
CA SER A 58 -4.47 1.17 -7.97
C SER A 58 -4.79 -0.08 -7.18
N LEU A 59 -3.90 -0.48 -6.28
CA LEU A 59 -4.13 -1.54 -5.31
C LEU A 59 -4.08 -0.94 -3.91
N PHE A 60 -5.16 -1.13 -3.15
CA PHE A 60 -5.29 -0.64 -1.78
C PHE A 60 -5.15 -1.79 -0.80
N LYS A 61 -4.67 -1.46 0.41
CA LYS A 61 -4.72 -2.33 1.59
C LYS A 61 -5.62 -1.66 2.62
N CYS A 62 -6.66 -2.36 3.05
CA CYS A 62 -7.68 -1.84 3.96
C CYS A 62 -7.89 -2.80 5.13
N ILE A 63 -8.63 -2.31 6.14
CA ILE A 63 -9.25 -3.14 7.17
C ILE A 63 -10.73 -3.28 6.85
N TYR A 64 -11.22 -4.51 6.78
CA TYR A 64 -12.62 -4.86 6.58
C TYR A 64 -12.95 -6.07 7.44
N ASN A 65 -14.05 -6.03 8.20
CA ASN A 65 -14.42 -7.06 9.18
C ASN A 65 -13.26 -7.46 10.11
N ASN A 66 -12.53 -6.45 10.62
CA ASN A 66 -11.34 -6.61 11.47
C ASN A 66 -10.18 -7.40 10.83
N GLN A 67 -10.22 -7.62 9.52
CA GLN A 67 -9.19 -8.32 8.76
C GLN A 67 -8.50 -7.40 7.78
N LYS A 68 -7.21 -7.67 7.55
CA LYS A 68 -6.44 -7.02 6.49
C LYS A 68 -6.84 -7.62 5.15
N VAL A 69 -7.32 -6.78 4.25
CA VAL A 69 -7.70 -7.16 2.88
C VAL A 69 -7.00 -6.26 1.87
N TYR A 70 -6.95 -6.72 0.62
CA TYR A 70 -6.49 -5.91 -0.50
C TYR A 70 -7.64 -5.67 -1.47
N TYR A 71 -7.77 -4.44 -1.94
CA TYR A 71 -8.84 -4.03 -2.83
C TYR A 71 -8.26 -3.50 -4.14
N LEU A 72 -8.66 -4.15 -5.22
CA LEU A 72 -8.39 -3.75 -6.59
C LEU A 72 -9.69 -3.17 -7.15
N PRO A 73 -9.83 -1.83 -7.23
CA PRO A 73 -11.00 -1.20 -7.83
C PRO A 73 -11.15 -1.59 -9.29
N SER A 74 -12.38 -1.50 -9.78
CA SER A 74 -12.62 -1.65 -11.20
C SER A 74 -12.14 -0.44 -11.97
N HIS A 75 -11.68 -0.67 -13.20
CA HIS A 75 -11.32 0.39 -14.14
C HIS A 75 -12.53 0.86 -14.98
N CYS A 76 -13.63 0.10 -15.02
CA CYS A 76 -14.86 0.46 -15.74
C CYS A 76 -16.06 -0.27 -15.12
N CYS A 77 -17.24 0.37 -15.14
CA CYS A 77 -18.47 -0.10 -14.49
C CYS A 77 -18.82 -1.56 -14.81
N ASP A 78 -18.53 -2.03 -16.03
CA ASP A 78 -18.88 -3.37 -16.49
C ASP A 78 -17.92 -4.47 -16.00
N PHE A 79 -16.78 -4.07 -15.42
CA PHE A 79 -15.84 -5.00 -14.80
C PHE A 79 -16.05 -4.99 -13.27
N PRO A 80 -16.08 -6.16 -12.62
CA PRO A 80 -16.15 -6.20 -11.17
C PRO A 80 -14.82 -5.73 -10.56
N SER A 81 -14.89 -4.96 -9.47
CA SER A 81 -13.74 -4.81 -8.57
C SER A 81 -13.51 -6.09 -7.78
N VAL A 82 -12.34 -6.23 -7.15
CA VAL A 82 -11.98 -7.46 -6.45
C VAL A 82 -11.41 -7.16 -5.07
N VAL A 83 -11.93 -7.87 -4.05
CA VAL A 83 -11.38 -7.88 -2.70
C VAL A 83 -10.69 -9.21 -2.44
N TYR A 84 -9.44 -9.15 -2.01
CA TYR A 84 -8.61 -10.30 -1.67
C TYR A 84 -8.37 -10.36 -0.16
N ASP A 85 -8.29 -11.58 0.38
CA ASP A 85 -7.83 -11.80 1.76
C ASP A 85 -6.31 -11.58 1.91
N ASN A 86 -5.79 -11.83 3.11
CA ASN A 86 -4.35 -11.66 3.38
C ASN A 86 -3.45 -12.71 2.68
N LYS A 87 -4.03 -13.80 2.16
CA LYS A 87 -3.35 -14.90 1.44
C LYS A 87 -3.48 -14.79 -0.08
N GLY A 88 -4.27 -13.83 -0.59
CA GLY A 88 -4.49 -13.60 -2.02
C GLY A 88 -5.71 -14.34 -2.58
N ASN A 89 -6.57 -14.92 -1.74
CA ASN A 89 -7.82 -15.51 -2.20
C ASN A 89 -8.86 -14.41 -2.45
N VAL A 90 -9.65 -14.55 -3.51
CA VAL A 90 -10.77 -13.65 -3.79
C VAL A 90 -11.87 -13.89 -2.74
N ILE A 91 -12.23 -12.84 -2.01
CA ILE A 91 -13.35 -12.83 -1.07
C ILE A 91 -14.64 -12.55 -1.83
N CYS A 92 -14.65 -11.48 -2.63
CA CYS A 92 -15.86 -10.97 -3.27
C CYS A 92 -15.56 -9.90 -4.33
N SER A 93 -16.62 -9.49 -5.04
CA SER A 93 -16.66 -8.31 -5.90
C SER A 93 -17.70 -7.32 -5.35
N PRO A 94 -17.29 -6.20 -4.71
CA PRO A 94 -18.22 -5.31 -4.03
C PRO A 94 -18.98 -4.36 -4.98
N ASP A 95 -18.45 -4.10 -6.16
CA ASP A 95 -19.05 -3.23 -7.17
C ASP A 95 -18.76 -3.74 -8.59
N GLY A 96 -19.30 -3.03 -9.58
CA GLY A 96 -19.06 -3.28 -11.00
C GLY A 96 -19.88 -4.44 -11.57
N GLY A 97 -19.49 -4.92 -12.75
CA GLY A 97 -20.28 -5.87 -13.52
C GLY A 97 -21.53 -5.26 -14.17
N PHE A 98 -22.28 -6.05 -14.92
CA PHE A 98 -23.47 -5.57 -15.66
C PHE A 98 -24.52 -4.84 -14.80
N THR A 99 -24.62 -5.19 -13.52
CA THR A 99 -25.58 -4.55 -12.59
C THR A 99 -24.96 -3.38 -11.82
N GLY A 100 -23.64 -3.22 -11.86
CA GLY A 100 -22.87 -2.31 -11.03
C GLY A 100 -22.74 -2.74 -9.56
N LYS A 101 -23.34 -3.86 -9.15
CA LYS A 101 -23.43 -4.31 -7.74
C LYS A 101 -22.43 -5.41 -7.39
N GLY A 102 -21.56 -5.78 -8.32
CA GLY A 102 -20.62 -6.89 -8.16
C GLY A 102 -21.33 -8.23 -7.94
N ASP A 103 -20.80 -9.05 -7.04
CA ASP A 103 -21.29 -10.42 -6.76
C ASP A 103 -22.23 -10.51 -5.55
N GLY A 104 -22.49 -9.40 -4.87
CA GLY A 104 -23.40 -9.31 -3.73
C GLY A 104 -22.89 -9.93 -2.42
N LYS A 105 -21.66 -10.48 -2.37
CA LYS A 105 -21.12 -11.13 -1.16
C LYS A 105 -20.62 -10.16 -0.10
N CYS A 106 -20.27 -8.94 -0.51
CA CYS A 106 -19.73 -7.89 0.37
C CYS A 106 -20.26 -6.52 -0.02
N ALA A 107 -21.60 -6.40 -0.11
CA ALA A 107 -22.27 -5.20 -0.57
C ALA A 107 -21.98 -3.94 0.30
N ASP A 108 -21.60 -4.13 1.55
CA ASP A 108 -21.25 -3.06 2.49
C ASP A 108 -19.77 -2.66 2.43
N PHE A 109 -18.92 -3.41 1.73
CA PHE A 109 -17.47 -3.24 1.74
C PHE A 109 -17.03 -1.80 1.44
N LEU A 110 -17.67 -1.15 0.45
CA LEU A 110 -17.29 0.19 0.05
C LEU A 110 -17.55 1.22 1.14
N ASP A 111 -18.58 1.00 1.98
CA ASP A 111 -18.99 1.89 3.05
C ASP A 111 -18.27 1.59 4.37
N THR A 112 -17.90 0.33 4.60
CA THR A 112 -17.40 -0.13 5.91
C THR A 112 -15.90 -0.36 5.97
N LYS A 113 -15.20 -0.43 4.83
CA LYS A 113 -13.72 -0.51 4.80
C LYS A 113 -13.08 0.70 5.47
N LYS A 114 -12.02 0.48 6.25
CA LYS A 114 -11.31 1.52 7.01
C LYS A 114 -9.80 1.44 6.78
N ASN A 115 -9.11 2.52 7.13
CA ASN A 115 -7.64 2.59 7.15
C ASN A 115 -7.00 2.15 5.82
N CYS A 116 -7.61 2.53 4.70
CA CYS A 116 -7.11 2.18 3.38
C CYS A 116 -5.85 2.97 3.05
N VAL A 117 -4.80 2.26 2.62
CA VAL A 117 -3.55 2.83 2.12
C VAL A 117 -3.23 2.29 0.74
N ILE A 118 -2.65 3.11 -0.13
CA ILE A 118 -2.19 2.69 -1.46
C ILE A 118 -0.96 1.79 -1.29
N VAL A 119 -1.03 0.59 -1.84
CA VAL A 119 0.08 -0.37 -1.92
C VAL A 119 0.86 -0.17 -3.21
N TRP A 120 0.13 0.11 -4.29
CA TRP A 120 0.67 0.34 -5.62
C TRP A 120 -0.33 1.16 -6.45
N GLU A 121 0.18 1.99 -7.35
CA GLU A 121 -0.58 2.69 -8.37
C GLU A 121 0.22 2.60 -9.68
N ASP A 122 -0.46 2.30 -10.78
CA ASP A 122 0.16 2.30 -12.10
C ASP A 122 0.52 3.74 -12.50
N LYS A 123 1.80 3.96 -12.80
CA LYS A 123 2.31 5.28 -13.21
C LYS A 123 2.31 5.46 -14.72
N ARG A 124 1.89 4.45 -15.49
CA ARG A 124 1.73 4.54 -16.94
C ARG A 124 0.49 5.37 -17.27
N HIS A 125 0.60 6.23 -18.28
CA HIS A 125 -0.55 6.93 -18.84
C HIS A 125 -1.28 6.01 -19.82
N ALA A 126 -2.62 6.02 -19.78
CA ALA A 126 -3.43 5.44 -20.85
C ALA A 126 -3.06 6.12 -22.18
N LYS A 127 -2.89 5.32 -23.23
CA LYS A 127 -2.60 5.82 -24.58
C LYS A 127 -3.88 6.16 -25.31
#